data_AF-A0A917VDG8-F1
#
_entry.id   AF-A0A917VDG8-F1
#
_cell.length_a   1.000
_cell.length_b   1.000
_cell.length_c   1.000
_cell.angle_alpha   90.00
_cell.angle_beta   90.00
_cell.angle_gamma   90.00
#
_symmetry.space_group_name_H-M   'P 1'
#
loop_
_entity.id
_entity.type
_entity.pdbx_description
1 polymer ?
#
loop_
_entity_poly.entity_id
_entity_poly.type
_entity_poly.pdbx_seq_one_letter_code
_entity_poly.pdbx_strand_id
1 'polypeptide(L)'
;MAKLPLHSIVTVRIHDKNVRHERARLLCMERLLYELDAAGVAMVVLESRYTDDRFDRSLLTSLRRSRRVSLTMKVSWESPNDEPLLWAADAVVGATTWWLDGEPRYFNALADQIRVICLE
;
A
#
# COMPACT_ATOMS: atom_id res chain seq x y z
N MET A 1 -9.23 25.34 8.09
CA MET A 1 -9.10 24.14 7.23
C MET A 1 -9.24 22.91 8.10
N ALA A 2 -10.12 21.97 7.75
CA ALA A 2 -10.19 20.69 8.44
C ALA A 2 -8.83 19.98 8.25
N LYS A 3 -8.16 19.63 9.35
CA LYS A 3 -7.00 18.76 9.29
C LYS A 3 -7.53 17.35 9.13
N LEU A 4 -7.32 16.73 7.97
CA LEU A 4 -7.51 15.29 7.84
C LEU A 4 -6.35 14.64 8.61
N PRO A 5 -6.59 13.88 9.69
CA PRO A 5 -5.53 13.15 10.37
C PRO A 5 -5.16 11.92 9.52
N LEU A 6 -4.55 12.18 8.36
CA LEU A 6 -4.08 11.17 7.43
C LEU A 6 -2.60 10.91 7.70
N HIS A 7 -2.25 9.64 7.90
CA HIS A 7 -0.88 9.18 7.85
C HIS A 7 -0.80 8.10 6.78
N SER A 8 0.05 8.31 5.79
CA SER A 8 0.13 7.46 4.60
C SER A 8 1.52 6.87 4.47
N ILE A 9 1.57 5.59 4.12
CA ILE A 9 2.81 4.89 3.77
C ILE A 9 2.68 4.44 2.33
N VAL A 10 3.66 4.79 1.50
CA VAL A 10 3.70 4.38 0.09
C VAL A 10 4.96 3.56 -0.14
N THR A 11 4.79 2.32 -0.62
CA THR A 11 5.90 1.45 -1.01
C THR A 11 6.09 1.48 -2.52
N VAL A 12 7.27 1.89 -2.96
CA VAL A 12 7.61 2.08 -4.37
C VAL A 12 8.67 1.07 -4.76
N ARG A 13 8.51 0.45 -5.92
CA ARG A 13 9.58 -0.32 -6.54
C ARG A 13 9.75 0.13 -7.98
N ILE A 14 10.87 0.81 -8.24
CA ILE A 14 11.26 1.20 -9.59
C ILE A 14 11.96 0.00 -10.21
N HIS A 15 11.49 -0.44 -11.37
CA HIS A 15 12.07 -1.59 -12.06
C HIS A 15 12.07 -1.36 -13.56
N ASP A 16 12.95 -2.09 -14.26
CA ASP A 16 12.98 -2.08 -15.71
C ASP A 16 11.78 -2.85 -16.32
N LYS A 17 11.69 -2.86 -17.64
CA LYS A 17 10.62 -3.56 -18.38
C LYS A 17 10.70 -5.09 -18.30
N ASN A 18 11.81 -5.65 -17.81
CA ASN A 18 12.05 -7.09 -17.74
C ASN A 18 11.47 -7.70 -16.46
N VAL A 19 11.26 -6.89 -15.43
CA VAL A 19 10.61 -7.33 -14.19
C VAL A 19 9.10 -7.42 -14.39
N ARG A 20 8.53 -8.59 -14.09
CA ARG A 20 7.07 -8.79 -14.04
C ARG A 20 6.44 -7.86 -12.99
N HIS A 21 5.48 -7.04 -13.41
CA HIS A 21 4.71 -6.15 -12.53
C HIS A 21 4.15 -6.86 -11.28
N GLU A 22 3.72 -8.11 -11.44
CA GLU A 22 3.21 -8.93 -10.34
C GLU A 22 4.26 -9.16 -9.23
N ARG A 23 5.53 -9.38 -9.60
CA ARG A 23 6.62 -9.53 -8.63
C ARG A 23 6.88 -8.22 -7.89
N ALA A 24 6.90 -7.10 -8.61
CA ALA A 24 7.10 -5.79 -8.00
C ALA A 24 5.97 -5.45 -7.02
N ARG A 25 4.73 -5.74 -7.40
CA ARG A 25 3.55 -5.57 -6.54
C ARG A 25 3.66 -6.39 -5.25
N LEU A 26 4.05 -7.67 -5.34
CA LEU A 26 4.19 -8.52 -4.15
C LEU A 26 5.25 -7.98 -3.18
N LEU A 27 6.37 -7.44 -3.67
CA LEU A 27 7.39 -6.81 -2.84
C LEU A 27 6.88 -5.54 -2.15
N CYS A 28 6.16 -4.68 -2.89
CA CYS A 28 5.52 -3.49 -2.32
C CYS A 28 4.49 -3.86 -1.25
N MET A 29 3.63 -4.85 -1.51
CA MET A 29 2.62 -5.32 -0.58
C MET A 29 3.24 -5.95 0.68
N GLU A 30 4.29 -6.75 0.50
CA GLU A 30 5.05 -7.32 1.60
C GLU A 30 5.59 -6.25 2.54
N ARG A 31 6.27 -5.24 1.97
CA ARG A 31 6.79 -4.14 2.78
C ARG A 31 5.68 -3.34 3.45
N LEU A 32 4.60 -3.07 2.73
CA LEU A 32 3.48 -2.27 3.24
C LEU A 32 2.82 -2.95 4.44
N LEU A 33 2.50 -4.24 4.33
CA LEU A 33 1.90 -5.01 5.42
C LEU A 33 2.82 -5.08 6.65
N TYR A 34 4.14 -5.21 6.45
CA TYR A 34 5.10 -5.15 7.54
C TYR A 34 5.09 -3.80 8.27
N GLU A 35 5.10 -2.69 7.52
CA GLU A 35 5.11 -1.35 8.13
C GLU A 35 3.80 -1.03 8.84
N LEU A 36 2.66 -1.45 8.30
CA LEU A 36 1.35 -1.26 8.94
C LEU A 36 1.25 -2.05 10.25
N ASP A 37 1.71 -3.30 10.26
CA ASP A 37 1.74 -4.14 11.47
C ASP A 37 2.69 -3.55 12.53
N ALA A 38 3.88 -3.10 12.12
CA ALA A 38 4.85 -2.44 12.99
C ALA A 38 4.32 -1.12 13.58
N ALA A 39 3.46 -0.41 12.84
CA ALA A 39 2.76 0.78 13.31
C ALA A 39 1.56 0.45 14.24
N GLY A 40 1.27 -0.82 14.52
CA GLY A 40 0.18 -1.25 15.39
C GLY A 40 -1.20 -1.15 14.74
N VAL A 41 -1.29 -1.11 13.40
CA VAL A 41 -2.57 -1.07 12.70
C VAL A 41 -3.32 -2.38 12.93
N ALA A 42 -4.52 -2.29 13.50
CA ALA A 42 -5.33 -3.46 13.82
C ALA A 42 -6.14 -4.00 12.62
N MET A 43 -6.47 -3.12 11.66
CA MET A 43 -7.34 -3.44 10.52
C MET A 43 -6.79 -2.82 9.24
N VAL A 44 -6.64 -3.64 8.21
CA VAL A 44 -6.25 -3.24 6.86
C VAL A 44 -7.35 -3.66 5.91
N VAL A 45 -7.83 -2.71 5.11
CA VAL A 45 -8.74 -2.98 4.00
C VAL A 45 -7.95 -2.78 2.72
N LEU A 46 -7.86 -3.82 1.91
CA LEU A 46 -7.27 -3.77 0.58
C LEU A 46 -8.39 -3.72 -0.46
N GLU A 47 -8.13 -3.06 -1.58
CA GLU A 47 -9.04 -3.13 -2.72
C GLU A 47 -9.03 -4.55 -3.31
N SER A 48 -10.22 -5.14 -3.45
CA SER A 48 -10.42 -6.43 -4.09
C SER A 48 -10.20 -6.34 -5.59
N ARG A 49 -9.48 -7.31 -6.13
CA ARG A 49 -9.29 -7.57 -7.56
C ARG A 49 -9.93 -8.90 -7.96
N TYR A 50 -10.98 -9.29 -7.23
CA TYR A 50 -11.74 -10.50 -7.44
C TYR A 50 -10.86 -11.77 -7.40
N THR A 51 -10.63 -12.41 -8.54
CA THR A 51 -9.89 -13.67 -8.63
C THR A 51 -8.44 -13.51 -8.17
N ASP A 52 -7.84 -12.33 -8.36
CA ASP A 52 -6.43 -12.08 -8.05
C ASP A 52 -6.14 -11.84 -6.56
N ASP A 53 -7.18 -11.70 -5.72
CA ASP A 53 -7.03 -11.64 -4.26
C ASP A 53 -6.35 -12.88 -3.70
N ARG A 54 -6.42 -14.02 -4.41
CA ARG A 54 -5.76 -15.27 -4.03
C ARG A 54 -4.25 -15.11 -3.85
N PHE A 55 -3.61 -14.25 -4.66
CA PHE A 55 -2.17 -14.02 -4.58
C PHE A 55 -1.81 -13.20 -3.34
N ASP A 56 -2.58 -12.15 -3.06
CA ASP A 56 -2.38 -11.30 -1.88
C ASP A 56 -2.63 -12.09 -0.59
N ARG A 57 -3.65 -12.96 -0.57
CA ARG A 57 -3.94 -13.88 0.54
C ARG A 57 -2.83 -14.90 0.77
N SER A 58 -2.27 -15.45 -0.31
CA SER A 58 -1.13 -16.38 -0.24
C SER A 58 0.13 -15.69 0.32
N LEU A 59 0.38 -14.45 -0.10
CA LEU A 59 1.45 -13.62 0.45
C LEU A 59 1.26 -13.38 1.96
N LEU A 60 0.10 -12.88 2.38
CA LEU A 60 -0.21 -12.64 3.79
C LEU A 60 -0.03 -13.90 4.64
N THR A 61 -0.47 -15.05 4.12
CA THR A 61 -0.30 -16.35 4.79
C THR A 61 1.19 -16.67 4.98
N SER A 62 2.00 -16.45 3.96
CA SER A 62 3.46 -16.68 4.02
C SER A 62 4.17 -15.73 5.00
N LEU A 63 3.74 -14.46 5.05
CA LEU A 63 4.27 -13.47 5.99
C LEU A 63 3.93 -13.82 7.45
N ARG A 64 2.71 -14.30 7.70
CA ARG A 64 2.30 -14.78 9.02
C ARG A 64 3.05 -16.03 9.44
N ARG A 65 3.23 -17.00 8.54
CA ARG A 65 4.03 -18.22 8.81
C ARG A 65 5.48 -17.92 9.15
N SER A 66 6.05 -16.89 8.52
CA SER A 66 7.41 -16.41 8.78
C SER A 66 7.50 -15.40 9.93
N ARG A 67 6.39 -15.12 10.63
CA ARG A 67 6.29 -14.15 11.75
C ARG A 67 6.72 -12.73 11.37
N ARG A 68 6.60 -12.36 10.10
CA ARG A 68 6.88 -11.01 9.61
C ARG A 68 5.68 -10.08 9.71
N VAL A 69 4.48 -10.65 9.81
CA VAL A 69 3.23 -9.92 10.05
C VAL A 69 2.47 -10.69 11.12
N SER A 70 1.94 -9.97 12.11
CA SER A 70 1.18 -10.55 13.20
C SER A 70 -0.12 -11.22 12.73
N LEU A 71 -0.60 -12.16 13.55
CA LEU A 71 -1.95 -12.73 13.40
C LEU A 71 -3.03 -11.77 13.92
N THR A 72 -2.67 -10.73 14.67
CA THR A 72 -3.61 -9.78 15.28
C THR A 72 -4.12 -8.72 14.31
N MET A 73 -3.30 -8.32 13.32
CA MET A 73 -3.71 -7.41 12.26
C MET A 73 -4.69 -8.12 11.33
N LYS A 74 -5.94 -7.67 11.30
CA LYS A 74 -6.99 -8.18 10.41
C LYS A 74 -6.82 -7.55 9.03
N VAL A 75 -6.95 -8.36 7.98
CA VAL A 75 -6.84 -7.91 6.59
C VAL A 75 -8.06 -8.40 5.83
N SER A 76 -8.80 -7.48 5.22
CA SER A 76 -9.94 -7.77 4.33
C SER A 76 -9.69 -7.21 2.92
N TRP A 77 -10.50 -7.68 1.98
CA TRP A 77 -10.49 -7.22 0.59
C TRP A 77 -11.90 -6.79 0.25
N GLU A 78 -12.09 -5.52 -0.09
CA GLU A 78 -13.40 -4.93 -0.33
C GLU A 78 -13.43 -4.23 -1.69
N SER A 79 -14.64 -4.12 -2.27
CA SER A 79 -14.86 -3.32 -3.46
C SER A 79 -14.77 -1.83 -3.11
N PRO A 80 -14.24 -0.97 -4.00
CA PRO A 80 -14.27 0.48 -3.78
C PRO A 80 -15.68 1.06 -3.62
N ASN A 81 -16.71 0.36 -4.14
CA ASN A 81 -18.10 0.77 -3.95
C ASN A 81 -18.59 0.54 -2.51
N ASP A 82 -18.04 -0.47 -1.84
CA ASP A 82 -18.45 -0.86 -0.49
C ASP A 82 -17.57 -0.17 0.59
N GLU A 83 -16.31 0.13 0.27
CA GLU A 83 -15.40 0.96 1.09
C GLU A 83 -14.84 2.13 0.26
N PRO A 84 -15.55 3.28 0.20
CA PRO A 84 -15.13 4.43 -0.59
C PRO A 84 -13.79 5.06 -0.16
N LEU A 85 -13.31 4.82 1.07
CA LEU A 85 -12.02 5.36 1.50
C LEU A 85 -10.83 4.70 0.80
N LEU A 86 -11.03 3.58 0.10
CA LEU A 86 -9.98 2.96 -0.74
C LEU A 86 -9.43 3.93 -1.79
N TRP A 87 -10.25 4.85 -2.32
CA TRP A 87 -9.81 5.87 -3.29
C TRP A 87 -8.79 6.86 -2.71
N ALA A 88 -8.73 7.02 -1.39
CA ALA A 88 -7.71 7.86 -0.78
C ALA A 88 -6.30 7.30 -1.03
N ALA A 89 -6.15 5.98 -1.03
CA ALA A 89 -4.88 5.34 -1.35
C ALA A 89 -4.44 5.62 -2.79
N ASP A 90 -5.38 5.58 -3.75
CA ASP A 90 -5.10 5.90 -5.16
C ASP A 90 -4.64 7.34 -5.35
N ALA A 91 -5.28 8.29 -4.66
CA ALA A 91 -4.87 9.70 -4.73
C ALA A 91 -3.44 9.91 -4.22
N VAL A 92 -3.07 9.25 -3.11
CA VAL A 92 -1.74 9.31 -2.52
C VAL A 92 -0.69 8.64 -3.42
N VAL A 93 -0.99 7.46 -3.98
CA VAL A 93 -0.11 6.74 -4.91
C VAL A 93 0.06 7.51 -6.22
N GLY A 94 -1.01 8.12 -6.73
CA GLY A 94 -0.98 8.97 -7.92
C GLY A 94 -0.09 10.21 -7.72
N ALA A 95 -0.26 10.91 -6.60
CA ALA A 95 0.61 12.03 -6.23
C ALA A 95 2.08 11.62 -6.12
N THR A 96 2.36 10.45 -5.53
CA THR A 96 3.72 9.90 -5.40
C THR A 96 4.31 9.54 -6.76
N THR A 97 3.52 8.93 -7.64
CA THR A 97 3.95 8.57 -9.01
C THR A 97 4.33 9.82 -9.80
N TRP A 98 3.46 10.84 -9.81
CA TRP A 98 3.75 12.09 -10.50
C TRP A 98 4.99 12.80 -9.96
N TRP A 99 5.21 12.75 -8.64
CA TRP A 99 6.42 13.29 -8.04
C TRP A 99 7.68 12.56 -8.53
N LEU A 100 7.65 11.23 -8.62
CA LEU A 100 8.76 10.43 -9.18
C LEU A 100 9.01 10.75 -10.66
N ASP A 101 7.96 11.12 -11.39
CA ASP A 101 8.04 11.55 -12.80
C ASP A 101 8.41 13.04 -12.96
N GLY A 102 8.65 13.78 -11.87
CA GLY A 102 9.09 15.18 -11.89
C GLY A 102 7.99 16.24 -11.77
N GLU A 103 6.75 15.85 -11.49
CA GLU A 103 5.61 16.76 -11.21
C GLU A 103 5.22 16.71 -9.72
N PRO A 104 5.74 17.62 -8.89
CA PRO A 104 5.63 17.52 -7.43
C PRO A 104 4.35 18.14 -6.85
N ARG A 105 3.51 18.81 -7.64
CA ARG A 105 2.43 19.69 -7.13
C ARG A 105 1.52 19.01 -6.12
N TYR A 106 1.05 17.81 -6.42
CA TYR A 106 0.10 17.09 -5.57
C TYR A 106 0.78 16.39 -4.39
N PHE A 107 2.02 15.90 -4.58
CA PHE A 107 2.80 15.34 -3.49
C PHE A 107 3.14 16.39 -2.43
N ASN A 108 3.54 17.60 -2.85
CA ASN A 108 3.85 18.70 -1.94
C ASN A 108 2.65 19.10 -1.07
N ALA A 109 1.42 18.93 -1.55
CA ALA A 109 0.22 19.20 -0.76
C ALA A 109 0.01 18.18 0.38
N LEU A 110 0.67 17.01 0.30
CA LEU A 110 0.55 15.88 1.22
C LEU A 110 1.89 15.49 1.88
N ALA A 111 2.97 16.24 1.63
CA ALA A 111 4.32 15.82 1.96
C ALA A 111 4.52 15.52 3.46
N ASP A 112 3.87 16.29 4.34
CA ASP A 112 3.93 16.09 5.79
C ASP A 112 3.15 14.85 6.28
N GLN A 113 2.36 14.24 5.40
CA GLN A 113 1.46 13.12 5.69
C GLN A 113 1.88 11.83 5.00
N ILE A 114 2.84 11.87 4.08
CA ILE A 114 3.28 10.70 3.29
C ILE A 114 4.69 10.29 3.69
N ARG A 115 4.84 9.01 4.05
CA ARG A 115 6.13 8.33 4.16
C ARG A 115 6.33 7.42 2.95
N VAL A 116 7.28 7.77 2.08
CA VAL A 116 7.66 6.95 0.92
C VAL A 116 8.79 5.99 1.29
N ILE A 117 8.66 4.72 0.89
CA ILE A 117 9.68 3.68 1.07
C ILE A 117 10.00 3.10 -0.30
N CYS A 118 11.19 3.41 -0.81
CA CYS A 118 11.70 2.84 -2.05
C CYS A 118 12.35 1.48 -1.78
N LEU A 119 11.95 0.49 -2.55
CA LEU A 119 12.50 -0.87 -2.55
C LEU A 119 13.54 -1.01 -3.66
N GLU A 120 14.57 -1.81 -3.38
CA GLU A 120 15.60 -2.22 -4.34
C GLU A 120 15.08 -3.26 -5.38
#